data_AF-A0A2E7P4F2-F1
#
_entry.id   AF-A0A2E7P4F2-F1
#
_cell.length_a   1.000
_cell.length_b   1.000
_cell.length_c   1.000
_cell.angle_alpha   90.00
_cell.angle_beta   90.00
_cell.angle_gamma   90.00
#
_symmetry.space_group_name_H-M   'P 1'
#
loop_
_entity.id
_entity.type
_entity.pdbx_description
1 polymer ?
#
loop_
_entity_poly.entity_id
_entity_poly.type
_entity_poly.pdbx_seq_one_letter_code
_entity_poly.pdbx_strand_id
1 'polypeptide(L)'
;MNTLEFLDEAKAKNGLPSDYALAKALKVSQPTISGYRAGRSRIDDDVALKLANLIGRNPLEVIAVANAERAKTPEMRALWEGLVSKVAKSFDFLMPRSTPRPLGVVA
;
A
#
# COMPACT_ATOMS: atom_id res chain seq x y z
N MET A 1 1.24 10.84 -3.70
CA MET A 1 0.75 9.55 -3.21
C MET A 1 0.68 9.57 -1.70
N ASN A 2 -0.54 9.61 -1.18
CA ASN A 2 -0.88 9.54 0.24
C ASN A 2 -1.96 8.46 0.45
N THR A 3 -2.36 8.21 1.70
CA THR A 3 -3.33 7.15 2.01
C THR A 3 -4.71 7.38 1.40
N LEU A 4 -5.18 8.64 1.27
CA LEU A 4 -6.47 8.95 0.64
C LEU A 4 -6.44 8.72 -0.87
N GLU A 5 -5.32 9.07 -1.52
CA GLU A 5 -5.10 8.79 -2.94
C GLU A 5 -5.12 7.29 -3.23
N PHE A 6 -4.61 6.45 -2.32
CA PHE A 6 -4.76 5.00 -2.44
C PHE A 6 -6.21 4.53 -2.31
N LEU A 7 -7.04 5.16 -1.46
CA LEU A 7 -8.47 4.85 -1.38
C LEU A 7 -9.20 5.20 -2.69
N ASP A 8 -8.83 6.31 -3.32
CA ASP A 8 -9.40 6.73 -4.61
C ASP A 8 -8.94 5.84 -5.76
N GLU A 9 -7.66 5.48 -5.78
CA GLU A 9 -7.13 4.49 -6.72
C GLU A 9 -7.84 3.14 -6.57
N ALA A 10 -8.08 2.68 -5.35
CA ALA A 10 -8.81 1.44 -5.08
C ALA A 10 -10.24 1.48 -5.62
N LYS A 11 -10.94 2.61 -5.44
CA LYS A 11 -12.29 2.79 -6.01
C LYS A 11 -12.26 2.77 -7.53
N ALA A 12 -11.35 3.53 -8.13
CA ALA A 12 -11.23 3.63 -9.58
C ALA A 12 -10.91 2.27 -10.22
N LYS A 13 -9.90 1.55 -9.68
CA LYS A 13 -9.42 0.28 -10.24
C LYS A 13 -10.45 -0.85 -10.13
N ASN A 14 -11.31 -0.81 -9.11
CA ASN A 14 -12.29 -1.86 -8.83
C ASN A 14 -13.73 -1.46 -9.17
N GLY A 15 -13.94 -0.29 -9.81
CA GLY A 15 -15.27 0.20 -10.17
C GLY A 15 -16.21 0.40 -8.98
N LEU A 16 -15.69 0.79 -7.82
CA LEU A 16 -16.48 0.91 -6.59
C LEU A 16 -17.21 2.27 -6.57
N PRO A 17 -18.56 2.29 -6.58
CA PRO A 17 -19.32 3.53 -6.78
C PRO A 17 -19.37 4.44 -5.55
N SER A 18 -18.94 3.95 -4.39
CA SER A 18 -19.07 4.67 -3.12
C SER A 18 -18.04 4.25 -2.08
N ASP A 19 -17.88 5.08 -1.05
CA ASP A 19 -17.03 4.75 0.10
C ASP A 19 -17.60 3.59 0.93
N TYR A 20 -18.91 3.35 0.85
CA TYR A 20 -19.53 2.16 1.44
C TYR A 20 -19.11 0.87 0.70
N ALA A 21 -19.07 0.91 -0.64
CA ALA A 21 -18.57 -0.21 -1.43
C ALA A 21 -17.07 -0.46 -1.16
N LEU A 22 -16.27 0.60 -1.01
CA LEU A 22 -14.88 0.52 -0.58
C LEU A 22 -14.73 -0.09 0.81
N ALA A 23 -15.55 0.32 1.78
CA ALA A 23 -15.53 -0.25 3.13
C ALA A 23 -15.79 -1.76 3.11
N LYS A 24 -16.75 -2.22 2.30
CA LYS A 24 -17.02 -3.65 2.09
C LYS A 24 -15.83 -4.38 1.47
N ALA A 25 -15.22 -3.81 0.43
CA ALA A 25 -14.05 -4.40 -0.23
C ALA A 25 -12.85 -4.56 0.73
N LEU A 26 -12.64 -3.56 1.60
CA LEU A 26 -11.59 -3.56 2.63
C LEU A 26 -11.98 -4.29 3.92
N LYS A 27 -13.20 -4.84 4.01
CA LYS A 27 -13.73 -5.52 5.20
C LYS A 27 -13.61 -4.66 6.47
N VAL A 28 -13.93 -3.37 6.37
CA VAL A 28 -14.00 -2.42 7.48
C VAL A 28 -15.40 -1.80 7.56
N SER A 29 -15.69 -1.11 8.67
CA SER A 29 -16.93 -0.37 8.80
C SER A 29 -16.95 0.88 7.90
N GLN A 30 -18.11 1.32 7.44
CA GLN A 30 -18.24 2.58 6.71
C GLN A 30 -17.78 3.81 7.53
N PRO A 31 -18.09 3.92 8.85
CA PRO A 31 -17.53 4.98 9.69
C PRO A 31 -16.00 5.02 9.70
N THR A 32 -15.32 3.87 9.58
CA THR A 32 -13.85 3.81 9.47
C THR A 32 -13.36 4.57 8.25
N ILE A 33 -13.93 4.31 7.07
CA ILE A 33 -13.58 5.04 5.83
C ILE A 33 -13.92 6.53 5.95
N SER A 34 -15.09 6.86 6.51
CA SER A 34 -15.46 8.27 6.76
C SER A 34 -14.47 8.97 7.70
N GLY A 35 -13.96 8.26 8.71
CA GLY A 35 -12.92 8.75 9.62
C GLY A 35 -11.62 9.09 8.90
N TYR A 36 -11.18 8.25 7.95
CA TYR A 36 -10.01 8.52 7.12
C TYR A 36 -10.23 9.75 6.24
N ARG A 37 -11.35 9.81 5.50
CA ARG A 37 -11.70 10.93 4.62
C ARG A 37 -11.79 12.27 5.34
N ALA A 38 -12.32 12.27 6.56
CA ALA A 38 -12.43 13.45 7.40
C ALA A 38 -11.13 13.78 8.16
N GLY A 39 -10.07 12.99 8.01
CA GLY A 39 -8.80 13.18 8.72
C GLY A 39 -8.87 12.91 10.23
N ARG A 40 -9.96 12.30 10.73
CA ARG A 40 -10.16 11.98 12.16
C ARG A 40 -9.40 10.73 12.60
N SER A 41 -9.10 9.84 11.66
CA SER A 41 -8.27 8.66 11.87
C SER A 41 -7.28 8.49 10.71
N ARG A 42 -6.37 7.52 10.83
CA ARG A 42 -5.37 7.17 9.82
C ARG A 42 -5.41 5.68 9.55
N ILE A 43 -5.00 5.29 8.33
CA ILE A 43 -4.90 3.89 7.91
C ILE A 43 -3.86 3.17 8.78
N ASP A 44 -4.26 2.00 9.29
CA ASP A 44 -3.36 1.07 9.99
C ASP A 44 -2.75 0.04 9.02
N ASP A 45 -1.89 -0.83 9.52
CA ASP A 45 -1.15 -1.76 8.65
C ASP A 45 -2.06 -2.84 8.05
N ASP A 46 -3.13 -3.25 8.73
CA ASP A 46 -4.11 -4.21 8.20
C ASP A 46 -4.84 -3.63 6.99
N VAL A 47 -5.36 -2.41 7.12
CA VAL A 47 -6.02 -1.72 6.01
C VAL A 47 -5.02 -1.38 4.90
N ALA A 48 -3.79 -0.99 5.23
CA ALA A 48 -2.73 -0.75 4.24
C ALA A 48 -2.43 -2.00 3.39
N LEU A 49 -2.31 -3.18 4.02
CA LEU A 49 -2.11 -4.46 3.33
C LEU A 49 -3.27 -4.80 2.41
N LYS A 50 -4.51 -4.68 2.90
CA LYS A 50 -5.72 -4.92 2.10
C LYS A 50 -5.80 -3.97 0.91
N LEU A 51 -5.45 -2.70 1.13
CA LEU A 51 -5.46 -1.67 0.10
C LEU A 51 -4.40 -1.97 -0.97
N ALA A 52 -3.17 -2.33 -0.56
CA ALA A 52 -2.10 -2.73 -1.48
C ALA A 52 -2.50 -3.90 -2.38
N ASN A 53 -3.13 -4.92 -1.81
CA ASN A 53 -3.65 -6.06 -2.58
C ASN A 53 -4.74 -5.61 -3.57
N LEU A 54 -5.65 -4.75 -3.13
CA LEU A 54 -6.77 -4.27 -3.94
C LEU A 54 -6.32 -3.39 -5.12
N ILE A 55 -5.22 -2.65 -4.96
CA ILE A 55 -4.63 -1.80 -6.02
C ILE A 55 -3.45 -2.45 -6.75
N GLY A 56 -3.01 -3.64 -6.34
CA GLY A 56 -1.86 -4.34 -6.93
C GLY A 56 -0.54 -3.57 -6.80
N ARG A 57 -0.32 -2.88 -5.68
CA ARG A 57 0.94 -2.20 -5.34
C ARG A 57 1.79 -3.04 -4.40
N ASN A 58 3.07 -2.69 -4.28
CA ASN A 58 3.94 -3.28 -3.27
C ASN A 58 3.37 -3.00 -1.87
N PRO A 59 3.08 -4.03 -1.05
CA PRO A 59 2.53 -3.82 0.30
C PRO A 59 3.40 -2.92 1.19
N LEU A 60 4.73 -3.00 1.06
CA LEU A 60 5.65 -2.15 1.83
C LEU A 60 5.54 -0.68 1.45
N GLU A 61 5.20 -0.35 0.20
CA GLU A 61 4.98 1.05 -0.23
C GLU A 61 3.79 1.64 0.52
N VAL A 62 2.65 0.93 0.54
CA VAL A 62 1.42 1.41 1.16
C VAL A 62 1.56 1.48 2.69
N ILE A 63 2.20 0.47 3.31
CA ILE A 63 2.51 0.47 4.74
C ILE A 63 3.42 1.63 5.11
N ALA A 64 4.48 1.88 4.32
CA ALA A 64 5.43 2.95 4.61
C ALA A 64 4.75 4.32 4.56
N VAL A 65 3.91 4.58 3.56
CA VAL A 65 3.13 5.83 3.47
C VAL A 65 2.17 5.97 4.66
N ALA A 66 1.43 4.91 5.01
CA ALA A 66 0.51 4.93 6.15
C ALA A 66 1.23 5.22 7.48
N ASN A 67 2.41 4.63 7.70
CA ASN A 67 3.20 4.89 8.90
C ASN A 67 3.88 6.26 8.88
N ALA A 68 4.33 6.75 7.72
CA ALA A 68 4.87 8.11 7.57
C ALA A 68 3.83 9.18 7.93
N GLU A 69 2.55 8.96 7.60
CA GLU A 69 1.46 9.84 8.00
C GLU A 69 1.09 9.76 9.49
N ARG A 70 1.29 8.59 10.12
CA ARG A 70 1.06 8.37 11.56
C ARG A 70 2.25 8.80 12.43
N ALA A 71 3.42 9.01 11.82
CA ALA A 71 4.64 9.36 12.53
C ALA A 71 4.48 10.66 13.33
N LYS A 72 4.89 10.61 14.61
CA LYS A 72 4.79 11.77 15.52
C LYS A 72 5.98 12.72 15.42
N THR A 73 7.09 12.26 14.85
CA THR A 73 8.31 13.05 14.71
C THR A 73 8.77 13.09 13.25
N PRO A 74 9.46 14.17 12.84
CA PRO A 74 10.02 14.29 11.49
C PRO A 74 11.04 13.17 11.18
N GLU A 75 11.81 12.73 12.16
CA GLU A 75 12.81 11.68 12.00
C GLU A 75 12.16 10.34 11.71
N MET A 76 11.12 9.97 12.46
CA MET A 76 10.37 8.74 12.22
C MET A 76 9.67 8.77 10.86
N ARG A 77 9.13 9.92 10.47
CA ARG A 77 8.54 10.11 9.14
C ARG A 77 9.57 9.86 8.04
N ALA A 78 10.75 10.46 8.15
CA ALA A 78 11.83 10.29 7.19
C ALA A 78 12.33 8.84 7.10
N LEU A 79 12.34 8.10 8.22
CA LEU A 79 12.66 6.67 8.22
C LEU A 79 11.67 5.86 7.38
N TRP A 80 10.36 6.10 7.53
CA TRP A 80 9.34 5.41 6.75
C TRP A 80 9.40 5.77 5.27
N GLU A 81 9.53 7.06 4.93
CA GLU A 81 9.67 7.52 3.54
C GLU A 81 10.93 6.92 2.88
N GLY A 82 12.02 6.74 3.63
CA GLY A 82 13.26 6.13 3.14
C GLY A 82 13.21 4.60 3.03
N LEU A 83 12.32 3.92 3.76
CA LEU A 83 12.32 2.45 3.91
C LEU A 83 12.14 1.72 2.58
N VAL A 84 11.15 2.13 1.78
CA VAL A 84 10.81 1.48 0.50
C VAL A 84 12.02 1.44 -0.44
N SER A 85 12.76 2.56 -0.49
CA SER A 85 13.95 2.70 -1.35
C SER A 85 15.10 1.81 -0.90
N LYS A 86 15.28 1.62 0.42
CA LYS A 86 16.38 0.84 0.99
C LYS A 86 16.10 -0.66 0.87
N VAL A 87 14.88 -1.09 1.15
CA VAL A 87 14.50 -2.52 1.06
C VAL A 87 14.59 -3.02 -0.37
N ALA A 88 14.11 -2.24 -1.35
CA ALA A 88 14.20 -2.62 -2.76
C ALA A 88 15.66 -2.83 -3.20
N LYS A 89 16.56 -1.90 -2.87
CA LYS A 89 18.00 -2.00 -3.21
C LYS A 89 18.67 -3.22 -2.56
N SER A 90 18.40 -3.47 -1.28
CA SER A 90 18.95 -4.63 -0.58
C SER A 90 18.43 -5.95 -1.16
N PHE A 91 17.16 -5.99 -1.55
CA PHE A 91 16.55 -7.17 -2.16
C PHE A 91 17.11 -7.43 -3.57
N ASP A 92 17.23 -6.41 -4.41
CA ASP A 92 17.86 -6.51 -5.75
C ASP A 92 19.32 -6.96 -5.66
N PHE A 93 20.02 -6.57 -4.59
CA PHE A 93 21.38 -7.03 -4.32
C PHE A 93 21.43 -8.50 -3.90
N LEU A 94 20.55 -8.92 -2.98
CA LEU A 94 20.51 -10.29 -2.45
C LEU A 94 19.96 -11.30 -3.45
N MET A 95 19.00 -10.87 -4.27
CA MET A 95 18.32 -11.66 -5.28
C MET A 95 18.31 -10.87 -6.60
N PRO A 96 19.46 -10.74 -7.30
CA PRO A 96 19.46 -10.16 -8.63
C PRO A 96 18.52 -11.01 -9.47
N ARG A 97 17.50 -10.39 -10.07
CA ARG A 97 16.44 -11.07 -10.84
C ARG A 97 16.99 -12.30 -11.54
N SER A 98 16.63 -13.49 -11.08
CA SER A 98 16.94 -14.73 -11.80
C SER A 98 16.42 -14.54 -13.20
N THR A 99 17.32 -14.44 -14.18
CA THR A 99 16.95 -14.53 -15.59
C THR A 99 16.04 -15.75 -15.73
N PRO A 100 14.86 -15.65 -16.38
CA PRO A 100 14.02 -16.81 -16.58
C PRO A 100 14.90 -17.90 -17.20
N ARG A 101 14.98 -19.06 -16.53
CA ARG A 101 15.72 -20.23 -17.04
C ARG A 101 15.17 -20.46 -18.45
N PRO A 102 15.99 -20.39 -19.52
CA PRO A 102 15.46 -20.63 -20.86
C PRO A 102 14.77 -21.98 -20.82
N LEU A 103 13.48 -22.00 -21.16
CA LEU A 103 12.73 -23.24 -21.32
C LEU A 103 13.49 -24.02 -22.38
N GLY A 104 14.17 -25.08 -21.96
CA GLY A 104 14.91 -25.95 -22.85
C GLY A 104 13.93 -26.39 -23.94
N VAL A 105 14.25 -26.04 -25.18
CA VAL A 105 13.58 -26.61 -26.35
C VAL A 105 13.98 -28.08 -26.34
N VAL A 106 13.07 -28.94 -25.88
CA VAL A 106 13.21 -30.38 -26.08
C VAL A 106 12.81 -30.63 -27.53
N ALA A 107 13.82 -30.92 -28.35
CA ALA A 107 13.68 -31.38 -29.73
C ALA A 107 13.20 -32.83 -29.77
#